data_AF-A0A1H0W494-F1
#
_entry.id   AF-A0A1H0W494-F1
#
_cell.length_a   1.000
_cell.length_b   1.000
_cell.length_c   1.000
_cell.angle_alpha   90.00
_cell.angle_beta   90.00
_cell.angle_gamma   90.00
#
_symmetry.space_group_name_H-M   'P 1'
#
loop_
_entity.id
_entity.type
_entity.pdbx_description
1 polymer ?
#
loop_
_entity_poly.entity_id
_entity_poly.type
_entity_poly.pdbx_seq_one_letter_code
_entity_poly.pdbx_strand_id
1 'polypeptide(L)'
;MRWEVLIKSVWLVVFALIAVLACCALVEYQGSAWVYLLFTALSTALLFFGFDRGAIFFDAFIGALLWIGFWLKFSVRVAFMEGVFMVPVGSFEGTPQSWDQALLVASCAFAALLLVRFVRARLFCYPQNLEQDAFPGLYAFYLRFRWLVLAGFVVLVLLVGISNAWFGIYQRGMVARTQLPFGLNGVYTWLLTFGLAALAAVMLRFEFERNRDQVWIVATLALLEGFVSSVSILSRGMVLNAGALIYGGAALFRRIEARLRAGLLLYVGLLFFLLFLSSMLAVNNLRSYFFDYASLGTSVETQTKALFLDRWVGIEGVMSVIDKQELGGELFEQALAERFDPSVTSFYDKNFINSYHSNTGEDGRHFISLPGYVAFLFYPGSYLFLFAAVVVFSIFAAALEYLTYRFVGRNLVLCALIAQVVAYRFTSFGYVPMQSYKLFGTIALTLLTLYVADKLCGLLFRRTAA
;
A
#
# COMPACT_ATOMS: atom_id res chain seq x y z
N MET A 1 -22.50 -20.39 3.89
CA MET A 1 -21.54 -20.07 4.98
C MET A 1 -21.73 -18.63 5.43
N ARG A 2 -21.73 -18.34 6.74
CA ARG A 2 -21.75 -16.97 7.26
C ARG A 2 -20.34 -16.39 7.23
N TRP A 3 -20.21 -15.08 7.00
CA TRP A 3 -18.93 -14.37 7.03
C TRP A 3 -18.14 -14.61 8.32
N GLU A 4 -18.82 -14.62 9.47
CA GLU A 4 -18.20 -14.81 10.78
C GLU A 4 -17.48 -16.15 10.94
N VAL A 5 -18.06 -17.24 10.42
CA VAL A 5 -17.47 -18.58 10.53
C VAL A 5 -16.18 -18.64 9.72
N LEU A 6 -16.22 -18.17 8.47
CA LEU A 6 -15.03 -18.12 7.61
C LEU A 6 -13.92 -17.29 8.24
N ILE A 7 -14.24 -16.08 8.70
CA ILE A 7 -13.26 -15.16 9.29
C ILE A 7 -12.62 -15.77 10.54
N LYS A 8 -13.40 -16.38 11.44
CA LYS A 8 -12.87 -17.05 12.64
C LYS A 8 -11.93 -18.21 12.29
N SER A 9 -12.32 -19.05 11.32
CA SER A 9 -11.48 -20.17 10.88
C SER A 9 -10.17 -19.70 10.27
N VAL A 10 -10.19 -18.67 9.42
CA VAL A 10 -8.97 -18.10 8.83
C VAL A 10 -8.06 -17.54 9.92
N TRP A 11 -8.59 -16.76 10.86
CA TRP A 11 -7.78 -16.21 11.95
C TRP A 11 -7.21 -17.25 12.89
N LEU A 12 -7.92 -18.35 13.13
CA LEU A 12 -7.40 -19.48 13.92
C LEU A 12 -6.17 -20.10 13.24
N VAL A 13 -6.26 -20.33 11.92
CA VAL A 13 -5.14 -20.87 11.13
C VAL A 13 -3.96 -19.88 11.13
N VAL A 14 -4.22 -18.59 10.90
CA VAL A 14 -3.17 -17.56 10.94
C VAL A 14 -2.51 -17.50 12.31
N PHE A 15 -3.27 -17.54 13.39
CA PHE A 15 -2.73 -17.55 14.75
C PHE A 15 -1.86 -18.78 15.03
N ALA A 16 -2.31 -19.97 14.61
CA ALA A 16 -1.53 -21.20 14.76
C ALA A 16 -0.21 -21.12 13.97
N LEU A 17 -0.23 -20.62 12.73
CA LEU A 17 0.98 -20.42 11.93
C LEU A 17 1.93 -19.40 12.57
N ILE A 18 1.39 -18.31 13.13
CA ILE A 18 2.17 -17.31 13.87
C ILE A 18 2.87 -17.97 15.07
N ALA A 19 2.15 -18.76 15.85
CA ALA A 19 2.71 -19.42 17.03
C ALA A 19 3.82 -20.41 16.66
N VAL A 20 3.62 -21.24 15.62
CA VAL A 20 4.64 -22.18 15.14
C VAL A 20 5.89 -21.44 14.67
N LEU A 21 5.73 -20.44 13.81
CA LEU A 21 6.86 -19.66 13.31
C LEU A 21 7.57 -18.88 14.41
N ALA A 22 6.82 -18.33 15.37
CA ALA A 22 7.38 -17.63 16.52
C ALA A 22 8.27 -18.56 17.35
N CYS A 23 7.84 -19.80 17.60
CA CYS A 23 8.63 -20.79 18.31
C CYS A 23 9.92 -21.13 17.54
N CYS A 24 9.83 -21.38 16.22
CA CYS A 24 11.01 -21.66 15.40
C CYS A 24 12.02 -20.51 15.43
N ALA A 25 11.56 -19.27 15.25
CA ALA A 25 12.43 -18.10 15.27
C ALA A 25 13.00 -17.81 16.67
N LEU A 26 12.24 -18.07 17.74
CA LEU A 26 12.71 -17.86 19.12
C LEU A 26 13.88 -18.80 19.48
N VAL A 27 13.91 -20.02 18.93
CA VAL A 27 15.03 -20.97 19.14
C VAL A 27 16.33 -20.44 18.54
N GLU A 28 16.25 -19.82 17.35
CA GLU A 28 17.41 -19.29 16.63
C GLU A 28 17.75 -17.84 17.01
N TYR A 29 16.91 -17.15 17.78
CA TYR A 29 17.09 -15.74 18.10
C TYR A 29 18.25 -15.54 19.09
N GLN A 30 19.23 -14.74 18.68
CA GLN A 30 20.47 -14.53 19.45
C GLN A 30 20.34 -13.44 20.53
N GLY A 31 19.31 -12.60 20.45
CA GLY A 31 19.02 -11.54 21.42
C GLY A 31 18.25 -12.05 22.64
N SER A 32 17.63 -11.13 23.37
CA SER A 32 16.84 -11.47 24.54
C SER A 32 15.44 -11.99 24.16
N ALA A 33 15.09 -13.16 24.67
CA ALA A 33 13.79 -13.80 24.40
C ALA A 33 12.58 -12.88 24.68
N TRP A 34 12.63 -12.07 25.75
CA TRP A 34 11.52 -11.18 26.07
C TRP A 34 11.35 -10.06 25.05
N VAL A 35 12.44 -9.57 24.43
CA VAL A 35 12.39 -8.54 23.38
C VAL A 35 11.72 -9.10 22.14
N TYR A 36 12.10 -10.31 21.72
CA TYR A 36 11.45 -10.97 20.59
C TYR A 36 9.97 -11.28 20.85
N LEU A 37 9.62 -11.72 22.07
CA LEU A 37 8.24 -11.96 22.46
C LEU A 37 7.42 -10.67 22.50
N LEU A 38 7.97 -9.55 22.99
CA LEU A 38 7.33 -8.24 22.96
C LEU A 38 7.07 -7.79 21.51
N PHE A 39 8.10 -7.86 20.66
CA PHE A 39 8.00 -7.54 19.24
C PHE A 39 6.94 -8.40 18.54
N THR A 40 6.92 -9.70 18.82
CA THR A 40 5.92 -10.63 18.32
C THR A 40 4.52 -10.26 18.79
N ALA A 41 4.35 -9.98 20.08
CA ALA A 41 3.06 -9.62 20.66
C ALA A 41 2.52 -8.31 20.06
N LEU A 42 3.34 -7.26 19.96
CA LEU A 42 2.93 -5.96 19.41
C LEU A 42 2.65 -6.02 17.91
N SER A 43 3.51 -6.69 17.14
CA SER A 43 3.30 -6.87 15.68
C SER A 43 2.01 -7.64 15.41
N THR A 44 1.80 -8.71 16.16
CA THR A 44 0.62 -9.57 16.04
C THR A 44 -0.64 -8.82 16.49
N ALA A 45 -0.58 -8.08 17.59
CA ALA A 45 -1.67 -7.22 18.05
C ALA A 45 -2.01 -6.18 16.97
N LEU A 46 -1.03 -5.54 16.35
CA LEU A 46 -1.24 -4.57 15.27
C LEU A 46 -1.98 -5.20 14.08
N LEU A 47 -1.59 -6.43 13.68
CA LEU A 47 -2.29 -7.17 12.64
C LEU A 47 -3.75 -7.46 13.04
N PHE A 48 -3.99 -8.10 14.18
CA PHE A 48 -5.34 -8.53 14.57
C PHE A 48 -6.28 -7.35 14.84
N PHE A 49 -5.81 -6.32 15.55
CA PHE A 49 -6.62 -5.12 15.84
C PHE A 49 -6.82 -4.24 14.62
N GLY A 50 -6.10 -4.47 13.52
CA GLY A 50 -6.34 -3.85 12.22
C GLY A 50 -7.59 -4.37 11.50
N PHE A 51 -8.13 -5.54 11.87
CA PHE A 51 -9.30 -6.15 11.20
C PHE A 51 -10.52 -6.34 12.11
N ASP A 52 -10.48 -5.80 13.32
CA ASP A 52 -11.56 -5.94 14.29
C ASP A 52 -12.73 -4.98 14.04
N ARG A 53 -13.68 -4.89 14.99
CA ARG A 53 -14.86 -4.01 14.85
C ARG A 53 -14.56 -2.52 15.02
N GLY A 54 -13.49 -2.16 15.72
CA GLY A 54 -13.09 -0.77 15.95
C GLY A 54 -12.19 -0.21 14.85
N ALA A 55 -11.62 -1.07 14.02
CA ALA A 55 -10.66 -0.72 12.97
C ALA A 55 -11.25 0.11 11.83
N ILE A 56 -10.41 0.97 11.26
CA ILE A 56 -10.59 1.59 9.94
C ILE A 56 -9.69 0.87 8.92
N PHE A 57 -9.85 1.15 7.62
CA PHE A 57 -9.06 0.52 6.58
C PHE A 57 -7.57 0.83 6.73
N PHE A 58 -7.20 2.02 7.20
CA PHE A 58 -5.80 2.37 7.45
C PHE A 58 -5.16 1.44 8.48
N ASP A 59 -5.85 1.12 9.58
CA ASP A 59 -5.34 0.19 10.60
C ASP A 59 -5.08 -1.19 9.98
N ALA A 60 -5.98 -1.67 9.12
CA ALA A 60 -5.85 -2.94 8.43
C ALA A 60 -4.63 -2.96 7.50
N PHE A 61 -4.49 -1.94 6.64
CA PHE A 61 -3.40 -1.87 5.66
C PHE A 61 -2.05 -1.63 6.33
N ILE A 62 -1.94 -0.67 7.24
CA ILE A 62 -0.68 -0.39 7.93
C ILE A 62 -0.25 -1.59 8.79
N GLY A 63 -1.21 -2.24 9.47
CA GLY A 63 -0.95 -3.43 10.26
C GLY A 63 -0.48 -4.61 9.41
N ALA A 64 -1.15 -4.89 8.30
CA ALA A 64 -0.75 -5.97 7.39
C ALA A 64 0.62 -5.70 6.74
N LEU A 65 0.85 -4.48 6.23
CA LEU A 65 2.10 -4.14 5.55
C LEU A 65 3.29 -4.18 6.52
N LEU A 66 3.15 -3.64 7.73
CA LEU A 66 4.22 -3.68 8.74
C LEU A 66 4.40 -5.08 9.29
N TRP A 67 3.34 -5.86 9.50
CA TRP A 67 3.47 -7.25 9.94
C TRP A 67 4.23 -8.11 8.90
N ILE A 68 3.95 -7.94 7.60
CA ILE A 68 4.68 -8.64 6.54
C ILE A 68 6.15 -8.16 6.47
N GLY A 69 6.35 -6.84 6.41
CA GLY A 69 7.68 -6.25 6.21
C GLY A 69 8.61 -6.39 7.42
N PHE A 70 8.06 -6.40 8.63
CA PHE A 70 8.82 -6.50 9.87
C PHE A 70 8.74 -7.92 10.43
N TRP A 71 7.62 -8.30 11.04
CA TRP A 71 7.55 -9.53 11.82
C TRP A 71 7.73 -10.79 10.98
N LEU A 72 6.93 -10.97 9.92
CA LEU A 72 6.99 -12.18 9.12
C LEU A 72 8.36 -12.33 8.44
N LYS A 73 8.85 -11.25 7.83
CA LYS A 73 10.17 -11.24 7.21
C LYS A 73 11.26 -11.57 8.24
N PHE A 74 11.29 -10.88 9.36
CA PHE A 74 12.26 -11.10 10.43
C PHE A 74 12.24 -12.55 10.92
N SER A 75 11.08 -13.05 11.33
CA SER A 75 10.95 -14.39 11.90
C SER A 75 11.30 -15.49 10.89
N VAL A 76 10.95 -15.33 9.59
CA VAL A 76 11.37 -16.28 8.55
C VAL A 76 12.88 -16.24 8.33
N ARG A 77 13.48 -15.04 8.29
CA ARG A 77 14.93 -14.91 8.10
C ARG A 77 15.71 -15.51 9.25
N VAL A 78 15.30 -15.25 10.49
CA VAL A 78 15.93 -15.81 11.68
C VAL A 78 15.71 -17.33 11.76
N ALA A 79 14.48 -17.81 11.60
CA ALA A 79 14.17 -19.25 11.76
C ALA A 79 14.79 -20.15 10.69
N PHE A 80 14.89 -19.68 9.44
CA PHE A 80 15.17 -20.55 8.30
C PHE A 80 16.27 -20.07 7.35
N MET A 81 16.82 -18.87 7.57
CA MET A 81 17.83 -18.28 6.69
C MET A 81 19.03 -17.73 7.48
N GLU A 82 19.30 -18.30 8.66
CA GLU A 82 20.45 -17.95 9.51
C GLU A 82 20.50 -16.44 9.88
N GLY A 83 19.35 -15.77 9.89
CA GLY A 83 19.27 -14.32 10.12
C GLY A 83 19.77 -13.45 8.97
N VAL A 84 20.09 -14.03 7.81
CA VAL A 84 20.65 -13.30 6.66
C VAL A 84 19.54 -12.61 5.84
N PHE A 85 19.65 -11.29 5.71
CA PHE A 85 18.76 -10.47 4.89
C PHE A 85 19.31 -10.26 3.48
N MET A 86 18.43 -10.31 2.47
CA MET A 86 18.82 -10.09 1.07
C MET A 86 19.03 -8.60 0.75
N VAL A 87 18.26 -7.72 1.39
CA VAL A 87 18.41 -6.28 1.25
C VAL A 87 19.54 -5.82 2.18
N PRO A 88 20.46 -4.94 1.74
CA PRO A 88 21.54 -4.44 2.58
C PRO A 88 21.02 -3.84 3.88
N VAL A 89 21.63 -4.26 4.99
CA VAL A 89 21.34 -3.79 6.36
C VAL A 89 22.39 -2.80 6.87
N GLY A 90 23.20 -2.23 5.98
CA GLY A 90 24.12 -1.14 6.31
C GLY A 90 25.19 -1.53 7.34
N SER A 91 25.35 -0.66 8.35
CA SER A 91 26.30 -0.83 9.45
C SER A 91 25.85 -1.82 10.53
N PHE A 92 24.76 -2.56 10.32
CA PHE A 92 24.25 -3.52 11.31
C PHE A 92 25.31 -4.57 11.67
N GLU A 93 25.69 -4.62 12.94
CA GLU A 93 26.78 -5.47 13.42
C GLU A 93 26.35 -6.93 13.64
N GLY A 94 25.05 -7.19 13.80
CA GLY A 94 24.52 -8.53 14.04
C GLY A 94 24.78 -9.06 15.46
N THR A 95 25.18 -8.20 16.40
CA THR A 95 25.32 -8.58 17.81
C THR A 95 23.95 -8.82 18.46
N PRO A 96 23.86 -9.61 19.55
CA PRO A 96 22.62 -9.77 20.33
C PRO A 96 21.96 -8.43 20.71
N GLN A 97 22.77 -7.42 21.03
CA GLN A 97 22.32 -6.07 21.38
C GLN A 97 21.73 -5.33 20.17
N SER A 98 22.38 -5.40 19.00
CA SER A 98 21.87 -4.83 17.75
C SER A 98 20.53 -5.46 17.36
N TRP A 99 20.41 -6.78 17.49
CA TRP A 99 19.15 -7.49 17.27
C TRP A 99 18.04 -7.00 18.19
N ASP A 100 18.31 -6.89 19.49
CA ASP A 100 17.34 -6.40 20.48
C ASP A 100 16.93 -4.95 20.18
N GLN A 101 17.90 -4.08 19.86
CA GLN A 101 17.65 -2.68 19.57
C GLN A 101 16.74 -2.51 18.34
N ALA A 102 16.97 -3.26 17.26
CA ALA A 102 16.12 -3.22 16.07
C ALA A 102 14.67 -3.58 16.39
N LEU A 103 14.47 -4.65 17.19
CA LEU A 103 13.15 -5.08 17.61
C LEU A 103 12.47 -4.10 18.57
N LEU A 104 13.23 -3.45 19.45
CA LEU A 104 12.71 -2.42 20.36
C LEU A 104 12.29 -1.16 19.60
N VAL A 105 13.04 -0.73 18.58
CA VAL A 105 12.68 0.41 17.71
C VAL A 105 11.36 0.12 16.98
N ALA A 106 11.24 -1.07 16.37
CA ALA A 106 10.00 -1.48 15.73
C ALA A 106 8.82 -1.58 16.73
N SER A 107 9.07 -2.15 17.91
CA SER A 107 8.08 -2.28 18.98
C SER A 107 7.57 -0.92 19.46
N CYS A 108 8.45 0.08 19.58
CA CYS A 108 8.08 1.46 19.95
C CYS A 108 7.10 2.06 18.93
N ALA A 109 7.38 1.92 17.63
CA ALA A 109 6.49 2.37 16.57
C ALA A 109 5.14 1.63 16.58
N PHE A 110 5.14 0.30 16.80
CA PHE A 110 3.91 -0.47 16.85
C PHE A 110 3.05 -0.14 18.06
N ALA A 111 3.66 0.14 19.22
CA ALA A 111 2.95 0.64 20.40
C ALA A 111 2.29 2.00 20.12
N ALA A 112 2.97 2.92 19.42
CA ALA A 112 2.40 4.20 19.00
C ALA A 112 1.18 4.04 18.08
N LEU A 113 1.27 3.16 17.07
CA LEU A 113 0.15 2.84 16.19
C LEU A 113 -1.05 2.26 16.94
N LEU A 114 -0.80 1.29 17.84
CA LEU A 114 -1.83 0.68 18.67
C LEU A 114 -2.50 1.73 19.57
N LEU A 115 -1.72 2.61 20.20
CA LEU A 115 -2.25 3.70 21.02
C LEU A 115 -3.23 4.57 20.22
N VAL A 116 -2.81 5.07 19.06
CA VAL A 116 -3.67 5.91 18.21
C VAL A 116 -4.91 5.14 17.79
N ARG A 117 -4.77 3.87 17.40
CA ARG A 117 -5.90 3.02 17.03
C ARG A 117 -6.93 2.91 18.16
N PHE A 118 -6.50 2.65 19.40
CA PHE A 118 -7.41 2.53 20.55
C PHE A 118 -8.07 3.87 20.94
N VAL A 119 -7.32 4.96 20.89
CA VAL A 119 -7.85 6.31 21.16
C VAL A 119 -8.85 6.71 20.06
N ARG A 120 -8.46 6.56 18.79
CA ARG A 120 -9.30 6.85 17.61
C ARG A 120 -10.57 6.05 17.63
N ALA A 121 -10.55 4.76 18.00
CA ALA A 121 -11.75 3.92 18.02
C ALA A 121 -12.86 4.45 18.95
N ARG A 122 -12.53 5.30 19.93
CA ARG A 122 -13.52 6.01 20.77
C ARG A 122 -14.13 7.24 20.10
N LEU A 123 -13.46 7.81 19.10
CA LEU A 123 -13.87 9.03 18.39
C LEU A 123 -14.53 8.71 17.04
N PHE A 124 -13.95 7.77 16.29
CA PHE A 124 -14.42 7.37 14.98
C PHE A 124 -14.27 5.86 14.82
N CYS A 125 -15.37 5.21 14.47
CA CYS A 125 -15.38 3.91 13.85
C CYS A 125 -16.45 3.94 12.76
N TYR A 126 -16.33 3.02 11.81
CA TYR A 126 -17.34 2.93 10.78
C TYR A 126 -18.68 2.44 11.36
N PRO A 127 -19.81 3.06 11.00
CA PRO A 127 -21.12 2.60 11.47
C PRO A 127 -21.45 1.22 10.89
N GLN A 128 -22.16 0.41 11.69
CA GLN A 128 -22.61 -0.91 11.26
C GLN A 128 -23.68 -0.81 10.17
N ASN A 129 -24.62 0.12 10.33
CA ASN A 129 -25.66 0.41 9.34
C ASN A 129 -25.19 1.53 8.41
N LEU A 130 -25.09 1.22 7.13
CA LEU A 130 -24.79 2.21 6.10
C LEU A 130 -26.11 2.81 5.60
N GLU A 131 -26.27 4.13 5.74
CA GLU A 131 -27.29 4.86 4.98
C GLU A 131 -27.04 4.70 3.47
N GLN A 132 -28.12 4.66 2.68
CA GLN A 132 -28.08 4.28 1.27
C GLN A 132 -27.72 5.44 0.32
N ASP A 133 -27.72 6.69 0.78
CA ASP A 133 -27.56 7.85 -0.09
C ASP A 133 -26.09 8.22 -0.32
N ALA A 134 -25.36 7.35 -1.04
CA ALA A 134 -24.01 7.67 -1.51
C ALA A 134 -24.08 8.46 -2.82
N PHE A 135 -23.66 9.72 -2.82
CA PHE A 135 -23.53 10.53 -4.04
C PHE A 135 -24.77 10.51 -4.96
N PRO A 136 -25.90 11.09 -4.53
CA PRO A 136 -27.16 10.99 -5.28
C PRO A 136 -27.07 11.59 -6.69
N GLY A 137 -26.25 12.62 -6.90
CA GLY A 137 -26.09 13.25 -8.20
C GLY A 137 -25.30 12.38 -9.17
N LEU A 138 -24.10 11.95 -8.76
CA LEU A 138 -23.29 11.05 -9.59
C LEU A 138 -23.95 9.69 -9.79
N TYR A 139 -24.69 9.19 -8.80
CA TYR A 139 -25.46 7.96 -8.92
C TYR A 139 -26.58 8.09 -9.97
N ALA A 140 -27.35 9.18 -9.95
CA ALA A 140 -28.37 9.45 -10.97
C ALA A 140 -27.77 9.56 -12.38
N PHE A 141 -26.63 10.23 -12.53
CA PHE A 141 -25.87 10.27 -13.78
C PHE A 141 -25.45 8.86 -14.23
N TYR A 142 -24.91 8.05 -13.32
CA TYR A 142 -24.51 6.68 -13.59
C TYR A 142 -25.69 5.81 -14.06
N LEU A 143 -26.84 5.90 -13.39
CA LEU A 143 -28.03 5.15 -13.79
C LEU A 143 -28.52 5.54 -15.20
N ARG A 144 -28.50 6.85 -15.52
CA ARG A 144 -28.93 7.35 -16.83
C ARG A 144 -28.00 6.93 -17.97
N PHE A 145 -26.69 6.90 -17.72
CA PHE A 145 -25.67 6.70 -18.76
C PHE A 145 -24.78 5.47 -18.52
N ARG A 146 -25.25 4.48 -17.77
CA ARG A 146 -24.46 3.33 -17.30
C ARG A 146 -23.52 2.75 -18.34
N TRP A 147 -24.04 2.34 -19.49
CA TRP A 147 -23.24 1.70 -20.53
C TRP A 147 -22.20 2.64 -21.16
N LEU A 148 -22.51 3.94 -21.29
CA LEU A 148 -21.55 4.95 -21.74
C LEU A 148 -20.44 5.16 -20.70
N VAL A 149 -20.77 5.18 -19.41
CA VAL A 149 -19.77 5.29 -18.34
C VAL A 149 -18.85 4.07 -18.33
N LEU A 150 -19.41 2.86 -18.43
CA LEU A 150 -18.61 1.62 -18.47
C LEU A 150 -17.73 1.53 -19.72
N ALA A 151 -18.27 1.85 -20.90
CA ALA A 151 -17.49 1.87 -22.14
C ALA A 151 -16.41 2.96 -22.12
N GLY A 152 -16.76 4.16 -21.64
CA GLY A 152 -15.83 5.28 -21.47
C GLY A 152 -14.69 4.94 -20.50
N PHE A 153 -14.97 4.21 -19.42
CA PHE A 153 -13.93 3.74 -18.51
C PHE A 153 -12.96 2.77 -19.19
N VAL A 154 -13.45 1.80 -19.97
CA VAL A 154 -12.58 0.88 -20.72
C VAL A 154 -11.70 1.64 -21.70
N VAL A 155 -12.28 2.57 -22.47
CA VAL A 155 -11.53 3.41 -23.41
C VAL A 155 -10.47 4.24 -22.66
N LEU A 156 -10.82 4.87 -21.54
CA LEU A 156 -9.89 5.65 -20.74
C LEU A 156 -8.72 4.79 -20.23
N VAL A 157 -8.99 3.62 -19.66
CA VAL A 157 -7.97 2.69 -19.13
C VAL A 157 -7.02 2.27 -20.25
N LEU A 158 -7.55 1.87 -21.42
CA LEU A 158 -6.72 1.47 -22.55
C LEU A 158 -5.91 2.64 -23.12
N LEU A 159 -6.52 3.81 -23.29
CA LEU A 159 -5.83 5.00 -23.78
C LEU A 159 -4.67 5.38 -22.85
N VAL A 160 -4.92 5.50 -21.54
CA VAL A 160 -3.89 5.86 -20.55
C VAL A 160 -2.82 4.77 -20.48
N GLY A 161 -3.23 3.50 -20.40
CA GLY A 161 -2.31 2.36 -20.30
C GLY A 161 -1.39 2.21 -21.52
N ILE A 162 -1.97 2.22 -22.73
CA ILE A 162 -1.22 2.06 -23.99
C ILE A 162 -0.32 3.27 -24.22
N SER A 163 -0.84 4.49 -24.10
CA SER A 163 -0.03 5.70 -24.31
C SER A 163 1.11 5.79 -23.30
N ASN A 164 0.89 5.46 -22.03
CA ASN A 164 1.97 5.44 -21.04
C ASN A 164 3.04 4.37 -21.34
N ALA A 165 2.64 3.16 -21.73
CA ALA A 165 3.57 2.10 -22.08
C ALA A 165 4.42 2.46 -23.30
N TRP A 166 3.79 3.08 -24.31
CA TRP A 166 4.42 3.49 -25.56
C TRP A 166 5.37 4.68 -25.35
N PHE A 167 4.87 5.79 -24.78
CA PHE A 167 5.62 7.04 -24.63
C PHE A 167 6.51 7.07 -23.37
N GLY A 168 6.37 6.13 -22.45
CA GLY A 168 7.15 6.09 -21.22
C GLY A 168 6.95 7.33 -20.33
N ILE A 169 5.69 7.74 -20.15
CA ILE A 169 5.33 8.98 -19.42
C ILE A 169 5.59 8.82 -17.91
N TYR A 170 5.22 7.68 -17.34
CA TYR A 170 5.50 7.28 -15.96
C TYR A 170 5.68 5.75 -15.86
N GLN A 171 6.92 5.31 -15.64
CA GLN A 171 7.27 3.91 -15.47
C GLN A 171 8.19 3.75 -14.25
N ARG A 172 7.89 2.79 -13.37
CA ARG A 172 8.63 2.63 -12.11
C ARG A 172 10.03 2.06 -12.34
N GLY A 173 11.03 2.79 -11.84
CA GLY A 173 12.44 2.43 -12.01
C GLY A 173 13.11 3.09 -13.22
N MET A 174 12.42 4.01 -13.90
CA MET A 174 12.95 4.77 -15.02
C MET A 174 12.59 6.24 -14.90
N VAL A 175 13.45 7.10 -15.43
CA VAL A 175 13.14 8.50 -15.68
C VAL A 175 12.11 8.56 -16.82
N ALA A 176 11.19 9.53 -16.76
CA ALA A 176 10.18 9.68 -17.80
C ALA A 176 10.83 9.97 -19.16
N ARG A 177 10.52 9.14 -20.16
CA ARG A 177 11.03 9.27 -21.54
C ARG A 177 10.38 10.42 -22.28
N THR A 178 9.09 10.67 -21.98
CA THR A 178 8.32 11.78 -22.55
C THR A 178 7.90 12.73 -21.45
N GLN A 179 8.33 14.00 -21.57
CA GLN A 179 7.86 15.10 -20.73
C GLN A 179 6.70 15.81 -21.45
N LEU A 180 5.50 15.70 -20.90
CA LEU A 180 4.31 16.36 -21.40
C LEU A 180 4.27 17.82 -20.93
N PRO A 181 3.71 18.73 -21.75
CA PRO A 181 3.59 20.13 -21.37
C PRO A 181 2.68 20.32 -20.15
N PHE A 182 2.82 21.47 -19.47
CA PHE A 182 1.97 21.88 -18.33
C PHE A 182 1.95 20.90 -17.14
N GLY A 183 2.95 20.02 -17.02
CA GLY A 183 3.05 19.06 -15.92
C GLY A 183 2.08 17.88 -16.03
N LEU A 184 1.57 17.58 -17.24
CA LEU A 184 0.60 16.50 -17.46
C LEU A 184 1.13 15.09 -17.14
N ASN A 185 2.44 14.89 -17.01
CA ASN A 185 3.00 13.65 -16.44
C ASN A 185 2.39 13.35 -15.06
N GLY A 186 2.14 14.38 -14.25
CA GLY A 186 1.51 14.23 -12.93
C GLY A 186 0.09 13.66 -13.02
N VAL A 187 -0.66 14.00 -14.06
CA VAL A 187 -2.00 13.45 -14.33
C VAL A 187 -1.91 11.96 -14.67
N TYR A 188 -0.96 11.58 -15.52
CA TYR A 188 -0.68 10.17 -15.82
C TYR A 188 -0.26 9.39 -14.57
N THR A 189 0.67 9.94 -13.78
CA THR A 189 1.09 9.35 -12.50
C THR A 189 -0.11 9.15 -11.58
N TRP A 190 -0.98 10.16 -11.42
CA TRP A 190 -2.19 10.04 -10.62
C TRP A 190 -3.13 8.94 -11.14
N LEU A 191 -3.50 8.99 -12.42
CA LEU A 191 -4.43 8.05 -13.03
C LEU A 191 -3.95 6.60 -12.86
N LEU A 192 -2.68 6.34 -13.15
CA LEU A 192 -2.09 4.99 -13.11
C LEU A 192 -1.78 4.51 -11.68
N THR A 193 -1.57 5.42 -10.72
CA THR A 193 -1.24 5.00 -9.34
C THR A 193 -2.47 4.74 -8.50
N PHE A 194 -3.53 5.55 -8.61
CA PHE A 194 -4.80 5.27 -7.92
C PHE A 194 -6.03 5.97 -8.52
N GLY A 195 -5.88 6.90 -9.46
CA GLY A 195 -7.00 7.67 -10.02
C GLY A 195 -8.01 6.81 -10.78
N LEU A 196 -7.55 5.91 -11.65
CA LEU A 196 -8.42 4.96 -12.36
C LEU A 196 -9.08 3.97 -11.39
N ALA A 197 -8.33 3.48 -10.40
CA ALA A 197 -8.87 2.65 -9.33
C ALA A 197 -9.92 3.40 -8.47
N ALA A 198 -9.79 4.71 -8.27
CA ALA A 198 -10.76 5.53 -7.57
C ALA A 198 -12.08 5.65 -8.37
N LEU A 199 -12.00 5.81 -9.69
CA LEU A 199 -13.19 5.74 -10.56
C LEU A 199 -13.84 4.35 -10.49
N ALA A 200 -13.04 3.28 -10.52
CA ALA A 200 -13.53 1.92 -10.34
C ALA A 200 -14.22 1.72 -8.97
N ALA A 201 -13.69 2.29 -7.89
CA ALA A 201 -14.28 2.24 -6.56
C ALA A 201 -15.66 2.93 -6.49
N VAL A 202 -15.83 4.05 -7.20
CA VAL A 202 -17.12 4.75 -7.32
C VAL A 202 -18.11 3.90 -8.12
N MET A 203 -17.72 3.36 -9.26
CA MET A 203 -18.58 2.49 -10.07
C MET A 203 -18.96 1.20 -9.31
N LEU A 204 -18.04 0.61 -8.54
CA LEU A 204 -18.33 -0.57 -7.72
C LEU A 204 -19.43 -0.28 -6.70
N ARG A 205 -19.38 0.89 -6.05
CA ARG A 205 -20.42 1.32 -5.12
C ARG A 205 -21.76 1.50 -5.83
N PHE A 206 -21.78 2.16 -6.98
CA PHE A 206 -23.02 2.41 -7.74
C PHE A 206 -23.64 1.12 -8.29
N GLU A 207 -22.83 0.21 -8.84
CA GLU A 207 -23.36 -1.07 -9.33
C GLU A 207 -23.86 -1.93 -8.18
N PHE A 208 -23.21 -1.85 -7.01
CA PHE A 208 -23.68 -2.51 -5.79
C PHE A 208 -25.05 -1.99 -5.33
N GLU A 209 -25.28 -0.68 -5.37
CA GLU A 209 -26.58 -0.09 -5.03
C GLU A 209 -27.65 -0.41 -6.07
N ARG A 210 -27.31 -0.36 -7.36
CA ARG A 210 -28.23 -0.61 -8.47
C ARG A 210 -28.65 -2.08 -8.54
N ASN A 211 -27.69 -2.98 -8.67
CA ASN A 211 -27.95 -4.41 -8.83
C ASN A 211 -26.75 -5.23 -8.37
N ARG A 212 -26.87 -5.79 -7.16
CA ARG A 212 -25.84 -6.61 -6.51
C ARG A 212 -25.45 -7.85 -7.32
N ASP A 213 -26.35 -8.39 -8.14
CA ASP A 213 -26.08 -9.57 -8.98
C ASP A 213 -25.25 -9.24 -10.21
N GLN A 214 -25.14 -7.95 -10.58
CA GLN A 214 -24.34 -7.48 -11.71
C GLN A 214 -23.02 -6.80 -11.30
N VAL A 215 -22.71 -6.75 -10.00
CA VAL A 215 -21.45 -6.19 -9.47
C VAL A 215 -20.22 -6.86 -10.08
N TRP A 216 -20.32 -8.13 -10.50
CA TRP A 216 -19.23 -8.83 -11.17
C TRP A 216 -18.73 -8.09 -12.41
N ILE A 217 -19.60 -7.38 -13.15
CA ILE A 217 -19.21 -6.63 -14.35
C ILE A 217 -18.17 -5.57 -14.00
N VAL A 218 -18.48 -4.74 -12.99
CA VAL A 218 -17.57 -3.66 -12.57
C VAL A 218 -16.36 -4.22 -11.82
N ALA A 219 -16.51 -5.32 -11.09
CA ALA A 219 -15.37 -6.00 -10.47
C ALA A 219 -14.37 -6.51 -11.53
N THR A 220 -14.84 -7.05 -12.65
CA THR A 220 -13.99 -7.45 -13.77
C THR A 220 -13.28 -6.26 -14.39
N LEU A 221 -13.97 -5.14 -14.62
CA LEU A 221 -13.37 -3.92 -15.15
C LEU A 221 -12.32 -3.33 -14.20
N ALA A 222 -12.58 -3.34 -12.89
CA ALA A 222 -11.64 -2.88 -11.88
C ALA A 222 -10.36 -3.73 -11.84
N LEU A 223 -10.49 -5.06 -11.97
CA LEU A 223 -9.33 -5.96 -12.01
C LEU A 223 -8.55 -5.85 -13.32
N LEU A 224 -9.23 -5.68 -14.45
CA LEU A 224 -8.58 -5.42 -15.74
C LEU A 224 -7.85 -4.08 -15.75
N GLU A 225 -8.41 -3.04 -15.13
CA GLU A 225 -7.71 -1.78 -14.90
C GLU A 225 -6.43 -1.99 -14.11
N GLY A 226 -6.50 -2.68 -12.97
CA GLY A 226 -5.32 -2.98 -12.14
C GLY A 226 -4.24 -3.73 -12.93
N PHE A 227 -4.63 -4.65 -13.82
CA PHE A 227 -3.72 -5.34 -14.73
C PHE A 227 -3.06 -4.38 -15.72
N VAL A 228 -3.86 -3.60 -16.48
CA VAL A 228 -3.36 -2.69 -17.51
C VAL A 228 -2.44 -1.62 -16.90
N SER A 229 -2.87 -1.00 -15.80
CA SER A 229 -2.07 0.00 -15.09
C SER A 229 -0.74 -0.57 -14.61
N SER A 230 -0.74 -1.79 -14.05
CA SER A 230 0.47 -2.45 -13.53
C SER A 230 1.48 -2.79 -14.62
N VAL A 231 1.01 -3.34 -15.75
CA VAL A 231 1.86 -3.62 -16.91
C VAL A 231 2.42 -2.32 -17.48
N SER A 232 1.57 -1.30 -17.64
CA SER A 232 1.95 -0.02 -18.22
C SER A 232 3.05 0.70 -17.42
N ILE A 233 2.95 0.71 -16.09
CA ILE A 233 3.95 1.35 -15.22
C ILE A 233 5.15 0.45 -14.87
N LEU A 234 5.24 -0.76 -15.42
CA LEU A 234 6.26 -1.77 -15.09
C LEU A 234 6.34 -2.10 -13.59
N SER A 235 5.19 -2.22 -12.93
CA SER A 235 5.09 -2.49 -11.49
C SER A 235 4.30 -3.75 -11.19
N ARG A 236 4.78 -4.55 -10.24
CA ARG A 236 4.07 -5.73 -9.72
C ARG A 236 3.07 -5.40 -8.61
N GLY A 237 2.77 -4.10 -8.44
CA GLY A 237 1.96 -3.56 -7.35
C GLY A 237 0.45 -3.74 -7.50
N MET A 238 -0.06 -4.45 -8.52
CA MET A 238 -1.50 -4.68 -8.74
C MET A 238 -2.24 -5.11 -7.46
N VAL A 239 -1.59 -5.97 -6.65
CA VAL A 239 -2.11 -6.52 -5.39
C VAL A 239 -2.60 -5.44 -4.42
N LEU A 240 -1.99 -4.24 -4.44
CA LEU A 240 -2.33 -3.16 -3.54
C LEU A 240 -3.69 -2.54 -3.86
N ASN A 241 -3.83 -1.95 -5.06
CA ASN A 241 -5.08 -1.32 -5.47
C ASN A 241 -6.22 -2.33 -5.59
N ALA A 242 -5.97 -3.45 -6.28
CA ALA A 242 -7.00 -4.49 -6.46
C ALA A 242 -7.40 -5.10 -5.11
N GLY A 243 -6.44 -5.38 -4.22
CA GLY A 243 -6.71 -5.86 -2.87
C GLY A 243 -7.55 -4.87 -2.06
N ALA A 244 -7.30 -3.57 -2.21
CA ALA A 244 -8.11 -2.54 -1.55
C ALA A 244 -9.55 -2.48 -2.06
N LEU A 245 -9.77 -2.58 -3.37
CA LEU A 245 -11.10 -2.64 -3.95
C LEU A 245 -11.86 -3.91 -3.51
N ILE A 246 -11.18 -5.06 -3.48
CA ILE A 246 -11.75 -6.32 -2.99
C ILE A 246 -12.11 -6.21 -1.50
N TYR A 247 -11.20 -5.68 -0.67
CA TYR A 247 -11.44 -5.56 0.77
C TYR A 247 -12.58 -4.58 1.08
N GLY A 248 -12.58 -3.41 0.46
CA GLY A 248 -13.65 -2.43 0.60
C GLY A 248 -15.00 -2.95 0.10
N GLY A 249 -15.01 -3.69 -1.02
CA GLY A 249 -16.19 -4.37 -1.53
C GLY A 249 -16.71 -5.44 -0.57
N ALA A 250 -15.84 -6.31 -0.04
CA ALA A 250 -16.21 -7.32 0.94
C ALA A 250 -16.74 -6.68 2.24
N ALA A 251 -16.13 -5.59 2.70
CA ALA A 251 -16.60 -4.82 3.85
C ALA A 251 -17.99 -4.23 3.62
N LEU A 252 -18.29 -3.78 2.40
CA LEU A 252 -19.61 -3.31 2.00
C LEU A 252 -20.64 -4.45 1.99
N PHE A 253 -20.36 -5.58 1.32
CA PHE A 253 -21.25 -6.75 1.29
C PHE A 253 -21.57 -7.24 2.71
N ARG A 254 -20.57 -7.36 3.59
CA ARG A 254 -20.74 -7.88 4.95
C ARG A 254 -21.70 -7.05 5.81
N ARG A 255 -21.82 -5.74 5.55
CA ARG A 255 -22.70 -4.84 6.33
C ARG A 255 -24.16 -4.85 5.87
N ILE A 256 -24.43 -5.37 4.69
CA ILE A 256 -25.76 -5.34 4.07
C ILE A 256 -26.32 -6.75 3.92
N GLU A 257 -25.48 -7.72 3.58
CA GLU A 257 -25.85 -9.13 3.40
C GLU A 257 -25.17 -10.01 4.45
N ALA A 258 -25.98 -10.74 5.23
CA ALA A 258 -25.48 -11.67 6.24
C ALA A 258 -24.83 -12.93 5.63
N ARG A 259 -25.24 -13.33 4.42
CA ARG A 259 -24.75 -14.52 3.72
C ARG A 259 -23.65 -14.14 2.73
N LEU A 260 -22.60 -14.97 2.70
CA LEU A 260 -21.51 -14.85 1.74
C LEU A 260 -21.99 -15.26 0.33
N ARG A 261 -21.76 -14.41 -0.67
CA ARG A 261 -21.89 -14.77 -2.09
C ARG A 261 -20.67 -15.53 -2.59
N ALA A 262 -20.59 -16.82 -2.23
CA ALA A 262 -19.41 -17.64 -2.50
C ALA A 262 -19.03 -17.70 -3.98
N GLY A 263 -20.01 -17.75 -4.90
CA GLY A 263 -19.76 -17.74 -6.34
C GLY A 263 -19.08 -16.46 -6.83
N LEU A 264 -19.55 -15.29 -6.36
CA LEU A 264 -18.93 -14.01 -6.68
C LEU A 264 -17.52 -13.91 -6.09
N LEU A 265 -17.34 -14.31 -4.84
CA LEU A 265 -16.03 -14.29 -4.18
C LEU A 265 -15.03 -15.23 -4.90
N LEU A 266 -15.46 -16.43 -5.28
CA LEU A 266 -14.65 -17.37 -6.04
C LEU A 266 -14.28 -16.80 -7.42
N TYR A 267 -15.26 -16.24 -8.14
CA TYR A 267 -15.04 -15.60 -9.44
C TYR A 267 -14.00 -14.47 -9.34
N VAL A 268 -14.21 -13.51 -8.42
CA VAL A 268 -13.30 -12.38 -8.20
C VAL A 268 -11.92 -12.86 -7.76
N GLY A 269 -11.85 -13.86 -6.88
CA GLY A 269 -10.59 -14.42 -6.39
C GLY A 269 -9.78 -15.12 -7.50
N LEU A 270 -10.43 -15.96 -8.31
CA LEU A 270 -9.78 -16.63 -9.45
C LEU A 270 -9.34 -15.63 -10.52
N LEU A 271 -10.19 -14.66 -10.85
CA LEU A 271 -9.86 -13.61 -11.81
C LEU A 271 -8.70 -12.75 -11.32
N PHE A 272 -8.72 -12.34 -10.04
CA PHE A 272 -7.62 -11.61 -9.42
C PHE A 272 -6.32 -12.41 -9.50
N PHE A 273 -6.33 -13.69 -9.12
CA PHE A 273 -5.12 -14.53 -9.16
C PHE A 273 -4.56 -14.67 -10.57
N LEU A 274 -5.42 -14.95 -11.56
CA LEU A 274 -5.03 -15.08 -12.96
C LEU A 274 -4.41 -13.78 -13.49
N LEU A 275 -5.08 -12.64 -13.27
CA LEU A 275 -4.59 -11.34 -13.74
C LEU A 275 -3.35 -10.87 -12.98
N PHE A 276 -3.26 -11.15 -11.69
CA PHE A 276 -2.07 -10.82 -10.90
C PHE A 276 -0.86 -11.60 -11.41
N LEU A 277 -0.99 -12.92 -11.57
CA LEU A 277 0.10 -13.77 -12.05
C LEU A 277 0.52 -13.37 -13.47
N SER A 278 -0.44 -13.14 -14.37
CA SER A 278 -0.14 -12.70 -15.73
C SER A 278 0.52 -11.32 -15.76
N SER A 279 0.08 -10.37 -14.91
CA SER A 279 0.72 -9.06 -14.78
C SER A 279 2.15 -9.18 -14.27
N MET A 280 2.42 -10.05 -13.29
CA MET A 280 3.76 -10.26 -12.76
C MET A 280 4.69 -10.83 -13.82
N LEU A 281 4.24 -11.83 -14.59
CA LEU A 281 5.02 -12.42 -15.67
C LEU A 281 5.29 -11.40 -16.78
N ALA A 282 4.26 -10.67 -17.22
CA ALA A 282 4.40 -9.63 -18.23
C ALA A 282 5.37 -8.53 -17.79
N VAL A 283 5.23 -8.02 -16.57
CA VAL A 283 6.12 -6.99 -16.01
C VAL A 283 7.54 -7.50 -15.89
N ASN A 284 7.77 -8.73 -15.41
CA ASN A 284 9.12 -9.29 -15.31
C ASN A 284 9.80 -9.38 -16.69
N ASN A 285 9.09 -9.87 -17.71
CA ASN A 285 9.61 -9.98 -19.08
C ASN A 285 9.90 -8.61 -19.71
N LEU A 286 9.00 -7.64 -19.50
CA LEU A 286 9.24 -6.27 -20.00
C LEU A 286 10.44 -5.63 -19.29
N ARG A 287 10.54 -5.80 -17.97
CA ARG A 287 11.67 -5.28 -17.17
C ARG A 287 12.99 -5.92 -17.56
N SER A 288 13.03 -7.20 -17.94
CA SER A 288 14.28 -7.82 -18.42
C SER A 288 14.77 -7.25 -19.74
N TYR A 289 13.86 -6.82 -20.61
CA TYR A 289 14.20 -6.11 -21.85
C TYR A 289 14.70 -4.69 -21.57
N PHE A 290 14.00 -3.93 -20.74
CA PHE A 290 14.36 -2.53 -20.46
C PHE A 290 15.60 -2.34 -19.59
N PHE A 291 15.95 -3.31 -18.73
CA PHE A 291 17.07 -3.17 -17.79
C PHE A 291 18.30 -3.99 -18.15
N ASP A 292 18.30 -4.65 -19.31
CA ASP A 292 19.38 -5.46 -19.87
C ASP A 292 20.10 -6.34 -18.83
N TYR A 293 19.34 -7.19 -18.14
CA TYR A 293 19.94 -8.16 -17.22
C TYR A 293 20.72 -9.27 -17.93
N ALA A 294 20.54 -9.41 -19.25
CA ALA A 294 21.17 -10.45 -20.06
C ALA A 294 22.65 -10.15 -20.33
N SER A 295 23.05 -8.87 -20.47
CA SER A 295 24.45 -8.48 -20.64
C SER A 295 25.28 -8.54 -19.35
N LEU A 296 24.63 -8.55 -18.18
CA LEU A 296 25.27 -8.56 -16.86
C LEU A 296 25.60 -9.96 -16.31
N GLY A 297 25.31 -11.04 -17.05
CA GLY A 297 25.55 -12.42 -16.60
C GLY A 297 24.75 -12.85 -15.35
N THR A 298 23.92 -11.95 -14.80
CA THR A 298 23.00 -12.24 -13.71
C THR A 298 21.82 -13.01 -14.26
N SER A 299 21.77 -14.32 -13.98
CA SER A 299 20.65 -15.16 -14.37
C SER A 299 19.34 -14.55 -13.85
N VAL A 300 18.30 -14.56 -14.69
CA VAL A 300 16.91 -14.21 -14.31
C VAL A 300 16.51 -14.95 -13.01
N GLU A 301 17.06 -16.15 -12.82
CA GLU A 301 16.98 -16.96 -11.60
C GLU A 301 17.32 -16.19 -10.31
N THR A 302 18.34 -15.32 -10.31
CA THR A 302 18.79 -14.61 -9.10
C THR A 302 17.80 -13.52 -8.64
N GLN A 303 17.03 -12.94 -9.56
CA GLN A 303 15.94 -12.00 -9.21
C GLN A 303 14.63 -12.71 -8.86
N THR A 304 14.43 -13.93 -9.35
CA THR A 304 13.35 -14.83 -8.94
C THR A 304 13.61 -15.47 -7.57
N LYS A 305 14.89 -15.55 -7.15
CA LYS A 305 15.32 -15.99 -5.80
C LYS A 305 14.99 -14.99 -4.69
N ALA A 306 14.74 -13.72 -5.01
CA ALA A 306 14.20 -12.78 -4.02
C ALA A 306 12.80 -13.25 -3.63
N LEU A 307 12.66 -13.71 -2.38
CA LEU A 307 11.38 -14.19 -1.87
C LEU A 307 10.37 -13.06 -1.95
N PHE A 308 9.09 -13.41 -2.08
CA PHE A 308 7.99 -12.44 -2.00
C PHE A 308 8.13 -11.50 -0.78
N LEU A 309 8.71 -12.00 0.30
CA LEU A 309 8.99 -11.26 1.54
C LEU A 309 9.99 -10.12 1.35
N ASP A 310 11.03 -10.30 0.54
CA ASP A 310 12.11 -9.31 0.37
C ASP A 310 11.69 -8.08 -0.44
N ARG A 311 10.50 -8.12 -1.04
CA ARG A 311 9.96 -7.01 -1.83
C ARG A 311 9.26 -5.95 -1.00
N TRP A 312 8.88 -6.27 0.23
CA TRP A 312 8.23 -5.34 1.13
C TRP A 312 9.28 -4.53 1.87
N VAL A 313 9.12 -3.22 2.00
CA VAL A 313 10.00 -2.41 2.85
C VAL A 313 9.73 -2.75 4.31
N GLY A 314 10.79 -2.97 5.10
CA GLY A 314 10.64 -3.56 6.41
C GLY A 314 11.77 -3.33 7.40
N ILE A 315 12.01 -4.34 8.24
CA ILE A 315 12.94 -4.27 9.37
C ILE A 315 14.38 -3.96 8.96
N GLU A 316 14.80 -4.33 7.75
CA GLU A 316 16.13 -4.00 7.21
C GLU A 316 16.43 -2.50 7.25
N GLY A 317 15.42 -1.65 7.05
CA GLY A 317 15.57 -0.21 7.17
C GLY A 317 15.98 0.19 8.57
N VAL A 318 15.35 -0.40 9.59
CA VAL A 318 15.70 -0.14 11.00
C VAL A 318 17.09 -0.68 11.32
N MET A 319 17.40 -1.89 10.86
CA MET A 319 18.72 -2.51 11.06
C MET A 319 19.84 -1.63 10.49
N SER A 320 19.63 -0.99 9.34
CA SER A 320 20.61 -0.07 8.74
C SER A 320 20.88 1.22 9.53
N VAL A 321 20.00 1.58 10.46
CA VAL A 321 20.07 2.85 11.20
C VAL A 321 20.66 2.66 12.59
N ILE A 322 20.34 1.57 13.29
CA ILE A 322 20.59 1.44 14.74
C ILE A 322 22.07 1.42 15.15
N ASP A 323 22.95 0.88 14.30
CA ASP A 323 24.40 0.79 14.57
C ASP A 323 25.20 1.89 13.85
N LYS A 324 24.50 2.90 13.29
CA LYS A 324 25.16 4.04 12.66
C LYS A 324 25.69 4.99 13.74
N GLN A 325 26.98 5.31 13.68
CA GLN A 325 27.64 6.18 14.68
C GLN A 325 27.11 7.63 14.68
N GLU A 326 26.61 8.13 13.55
CA GLU A 326 26.27 9.53 13.31
C GLU A 326 24.76 9.81 13.29
N LEU A 327 23.97 9.18 14.18
CA LEU A 327 22.55 9.54 14.32
C LEU A 327 22.39 10.95 14.92
N GLY A 328 21.36 11.67 14.50
CA GLY A 328 21.11 13.02 15.00
C GLY A 328 20.06 13.82 14.22
N GLY A 329 19.68 14.96 14.78
CA GLY A 329 18.71 15.88 14.16
C GLY A 329 19.20 16.44 12.83
N GLU A 330 20.50 16.74 12.71
CA GLU A 330 21.09 17.22 11.46
C GLU A 330 20.95 16.19 10.32
N LEU A 331 21.22 14.91 10.60
CA LEU A 331 21.04 13.83 9.64
C LEU A 331 19.58 13.72 9.19
N PHE A 332 18.64 13.84 10.12
CA PHE A 332 17.21 13.84 9.84
C PHE A 332 16.79 15.03 8.97
N GLU A 333 17.29 16.23 9.25
CA GLU A 333 17.00 17.44 8.47
C GLU A 333 17.55 17.35 7.04
N GLN A 334 18.78 16.86 6.88
CA GLN A 334 19.39 16.62 5.57
C GLN A 334 18.57 15.59 4.76
N ALA A 335 18.16 14.49 5.38
CA ALA A 335 17.30 13.48 4.75
C ALA A 335 15.92 14.06 4.38
N LEU A 336 15.35 14.90 5.24
CA LEU A 336 14.08 15.59 4.99
C LEU A 336 14.20 16.59 3.82
N ALA A 337 15.35 17.24 3.70
CA ALA A 337 15.65 18.19 2.65
C ALA A 337 15.94 17.56 1.28
N GLU A 338 16.05 16.23 1.17
CA GLU A 338 16.29 15.53 -0.08
C GLU A 338 15.29 15.98 -1.18
N ARG A 339 15.81 16.17 -2.40
CA ARG A 339 15.06 16.53 -3.60
C ARG A 339 15.28 15.50 -4.69
N PHE A 340 14.31 15.39 -5.60
CA PHE A 340 14.39 14.44 -6.70
C PHE A 340 15.45 14.93 -7.67
N ASP A 341 16.48 14.11 -7.87
CA ASP A 341 17.50 14.28 -8.89
C ASP A 341 17.72 12.91 -9.57
N PRO A 342 17.47 12.79 -10.88
CA PRO A 342 17.63 11.52 -11.59
C PRO A 342 19.09 11.10 -11.77
N SER A 343 20.06 12.00 -11.54
CA SER A 343 21.49 11.75 -11.77
C SER A 343 22.27 11.39 -10.50
N VAL A 344 21.61 11.41 -9.35
CA VAL A 344 22.25 11.26 -8.04
C VAL A 344 21.65 10.06 -7.30
N THR A 345 22.53 9.31 -6.62
CA THR A 345 22.12 8.24 -5.70
C THR A 345 21.35 8.80 -4.50
N SER A 346 20.28 8.12 -4.07
CA SER A 346 19.43 8.63 -2.99
C SER A 346 20.20 8.84 -1.69
N PHE A 347 19.70 9.74 -0.84
CA PHE A 347 20.30 10.03 0.47
C PHE A 347 20.43 8.76 1.32
N TYR A 348 19.40 7.93 1.34
CA TYR A 348 19.42 6.67 2.09
C TYR A 348 20.45 5.69 1.53
N ASP A 349 20.45 5.49 0.20
CA ASP A 349 21.41 4.63 -0.49
C ASP A 349 22.86 5.09 -0.30
N LYS A 350 23.11 6.39 -0.14
CA LYS A 350 24.46 6.95 0.05
C LYS A 350 24.95 6.87 1.50
N ASN A 351 24.06 7.07 2.48
CA ASN A 351 24.45 7.28 3.87
C ASN A 351 24.26 6.07 4.78
N PHE A 352 23.42 5.11 4.42
CA PHE A 352 23.05 4.02 5.33
C PHE A 352 23.36 2.63 4.80
N ILE A 353 23.43 2.43 3.49
CA ILE A 353 23.60 1.10 2.91
C ILE A 353 24.63 1.10 1.79
N ASN A 354 25.25 -0.06 1.55
CA ASN A 354 26.01 -0.29 0.33
C ASN A 354 25.02 -0.67 -0.78
N SER A 355 24.45 0.34 -1.43
CA SER A 355 23.44 0.12 -2.46
C SER A 355 24.03 -0.54 -3.71
N TYR A 356 23.30 -1.52 -4.26
CA TYR A 356 23.59 -2.08 -5.58
C TYR A 356 23.20 -1.14 -6.72
N HIS A 357 22.53 -0.03 -6.41
CA HIS A 357 22.02 0.93 -7.38
C HIS A 357 22.98 2.13 -7.50
N SER A 358 23.49 2.35 -8.72
CA SER A 358 24.10 3.62 -9.10
C SER A 358 23.23 4.30 -10.14
N ASN A 359 22.66 5.46 -9.81
CA ASN A 359 21.84 6.27 -10.72
C ASN A 359 22.68 7.29 -11.50
N THR A 360 24.01 7.16 -11.48
CA THR A 360 24.93 8.08 -12.18
C THR A 360 25.13 7.74 -13.67
N GLY A 361 24.43 6.71 -14.18
CA GLY A 361 24.51 6.29 -15.58
C GLY A 361 23.55 7.06 -16.49
N GLU A 362 23.89 7.16 -17.77
CA GLU A 362 23.04 7.81 -18.80
C GLU A 362 21.93 6.90 -19.35
N ASP A 363 21.72 5.72 -18.76
CA ASP A 363 20.78 4.71 -19.25
C ASP A 363 19.30 4.97 -18.89
N GLY A 364 19.02 6.08 -18.18
CA GLY A 364 17.68 6.48 -17.77
C GLY A 364 17.06 5.62 -16.67
N ARG A 365 17.82 4.70 -16.05
CA ARG A 365 17.37 3.89 -14.90
C ARG A 365 17.45 4.71 -13.63
N HIS A 366 16.44 4.58 -12.77
CA HIS A 366 16.40 5.25 -11.48
C HIS A 366 15.86 4.30 -10.41
N PHE A 367 16.76 3.57 -9.77
CA PHE A 367 16.43 2.66 -8.68
C PHE A 367 16.82 3.26 -7.34
N ILE A 368 15.96 3.03 -6.35
CA ILE A 368 16.13 3.56 -5.01
C ILE A 368 15.80 2.47 -4.01
N SER A 369 16.58 2.41 -2.94
CA SER A 369 16.20 1.67 -1.74
C SER A 369 15.39 2.59 -0.82
N LEU A 370 14.51 2.00 -0.01
CA LEU A 370 13.64 2.76 0.89
C LEU A 370 13.83 2.26 2.32
N PRO A 371 14.07 3.15 3.30
CA PRO A 371 14.19 2.76 4.70
C PRO A 371 12.81 2.44 5.33
N GLY A 372 11.74 3.02 4.79
CA GLY A 372 10.43 3.02 5.42
C GLY A 372 10.35 4.05 6.56
N TYR A 373 9.13 4.46 6.91
CA TYR A 373 8.96 5.58 7.85
C TYR A 373 9.44 5.26 9.27
N VAL A 374 9.39 4.01 9.74
CA VAL A 374 9.86 3.65 11.09
C VAL A 374 11.36 3.94 11.21
N ALA A 375 12.15 3.49 10.24
CA ALA A 375 13.58 3.72 10.20
C ALA A 375 13.91 5.20 9.99
N PHE A 376 13.24 5.85 9.03
CA PHE A 376 13.43 7.28 8.76
C PHE A 376 13.16 8.16 9.99
N LEU A 377 12.08 7.89 10.72
CA LEU A 377 11.73 8.62 11.93
C LEU A 377 12.66 8.30 13.11
N PHE A 378 13.53 7.29 13.00
CA PHE A 378 14.55 6.97 13.99
C PHE A 378 15.94 7.54 13.66
N TYR A 379 16.10 8.28 12.56
CA TYR A 379 17.38 8.97 12.25
C TYR A 379 17.89 9.88 13.38
N PRO A 380 17.04 10.55 14.18
CA PRO A 380 17.49 11.28 15.37
C PRO A 380 18.02 10.41 16.53
N GLY A 381 17.86 9.08 16.48
CA GLY A 381 18.27 8.16 17.55
C GLY A 381 17.39 8.19 18.81
N SER A 382 16.21 8.80 18.75
CA SER A 382 15.34 9.01 19.92
C SER A 382 14.04 8.22 19.83
N TYR A 383 13.82 7.30 20.77
CA TYR A 383 12.55 6.56 20.92
C TYR A 383 11.36 7.48 21.18
N LEU A 384 11.55 8.56 21.96
CA LEU A 384 10.48 9.52 22.24
C LEU A 384 10.05 10.27 20.97
N PHE A 385 11.03 10.72 20.18
CA PHE A 385 10.75 11.36 18.90
C PHE A 385 10.05 10.41 17.93
N LEU A 386 10.55 9.17 17.80
CA LEU A 386 9.92 8.14 16.98
C LEU A 386 8.46 7.91 17.40
N PHE A 387 8.22 7.69 18.69
CA PHE A 387 6.88 7.45 19.22
C PHE A 387 5.93 8.61 18.89
N ALA A 388 6.35 9.84 19.19
CA ALA A 388 5.55 11.04 18.93
C ALA A 388 5.28 11.24 17.43
N ALA A 389 6.28 11.06 16.58
CA ALA A 389 6.14 11.21 15.14
C ALA A 389 5.20 10.14 14.54
N VAL A 390 5.32 8.87 14.96
CA VAL A 390 4.40 7.81 14.52
C VAL A 390 2.97 8.09 14.97
N VAL A 391 2.77 8.63 16.19
CA VAL A 391 1.45 9.09 16.65
C VAL A 391 0.88 10.16 15.70
N VAL A 392 1.66 11.18 15.34
CA VAL A 392 1.21 12.25 14.43
C VAL A 392 0.86 11.70 13.04
N PHE A 393 1.70 10.85 12.47
CA PHE A 393 1.45 10.22 11.17
C PHE A 393 0.17 9.38 11.20
N SER A 394 -0.04 8.60 12.25
CA SER A 394 -1.22 7.75 12.42
C SER A 394 -2.51 8.56 12.58
N ILE A 395 -2.47 9.64 13.38
CA ILE A 395 -3.61 10.58 13.53
C ILE A 395 -3.95 11.23 12.18
N PHE A 396 -2.93 11.69 11.45
CA PHE A 396 -3.12 12.29 10.13
C PHE A 396 -3.79 11.32 9.13
N ALA A 397 -3.31 10.07 9.07
CA ALA A 397 -3.90 9.06 8.19
C ALA A 397 -5.35 8.73 8.57
N ALA A 398 -5.63 8.58 9.86
CA ALA A 398 -6.98 8.36 10.37
C ALA A 398 -7.93 9.53 10.05
N ALA A 399 -7.45 10.76 10.20
CA ALA A 399 -8.21 11.96 9.85
C ALA A 399 -8.52 11.99 8.34
N LEU A 400 -7.53 11.69 7.49
CA LEU A 400 -7.72 11.66 6.04
C LEU A 400 -8.75 10.60 5.60
N GLU A 401 -8.74 9.42 6.22
CA GLU A 401 -9.74 8.39 5.96
C GLU A 401 -11.14 8.81 6.43
N TYR A 402 -11.24 9.44 7.61
CA TYR A 402 -12.51 10.01 8.09
C TYR A 402 -13.07 11.07 7.13
N LEU A 403 -12.23 11.99 6.64
CA LEU A 403 -12.63 13.00 5.67
C LEU A 403 -13.06 12.35 4.35
N THR A 404 -12.33 11.34 3.88
CA THR A 404 -12.69 10.56 2.68
C THR A 404 -14.09 9.96 2.85
N TYR A 405 -14.35 9.32 3.99
CA TYR A 405 -15.65 8.75 4.30
C TYR A 405 -16.76 9.82 4.31
N ARG A 406 -16.49 10.99 4.88
CA ARG A 406 -17.48 12.06 5.02
C ARG A 406 -17.82 12.76 3.70
N PHE A 407 -16.81 13.04 2.88
CA PHE A 407 -16.96 13.81 1.64
C PHE A 407 -17.35 12.95 0.44
N VAL A 408 -17.03 11.66 0.44
CA VAL A 408 -17.27 10.78 -0.72
C VAL A 408 -18.45 9.85 -0.50
N GLY A 409 -19.59 10.39 -0.06
CA GLY A 409 -20.84 9.66 0.03
C GLY A 409 -20.76 8.36 0.86
N ARG A 410 -19.85 8.29 1.84
CA ARG A 410 -19.64 7.08 2.67
C ARG A 410 -19.24 5.84 1.87
N ASN A 411 -18.60 6.01 0.71
CA ASN A 411 -18.12 4.91 -0.13
C ASN A 411 -16.94 4.17 0.53
N LEU A 412 -17.22 3.01 1.14
CA LEU A 412 -16.22 2.17 1.78
C LEU A 412 -15.15 1.62 0.82
N VAL A 413 -15.51 1.39 -0.45
CA VAL A 413 -14.56 0.90 -1.46
C VAL A 413 -13.51 1.97 -1.73
N LEU A 414 -13.92 3.23 -1.86
CA LEU A 414 -12.99 4.33 -2.02
C LEU A 414 -12.18 4.59 -0.74
N CYS A 415 -12.81 4.50 0.44
CA CYS A 415 -12.09 4.63 1.71
C CYS A 415 -10.96 3.59 1.81
N ALA A 416 -11.23 2.33 1.46
CA ALA A 416 -10.23 1.28 1.45
C ALA A 416 -9.06 1.60 0.49
N LEU A 417 -9.36 2.08 -0.72
CA LEU A 417 -8.33 2.48 -1.68
C LEU A 417 -7.45 3.62 -1.14
N ILE A 418 -8.06 4.70 -0.65
CA ILE A 418 -7.29 5.85 -0.13
C ILE A 418 -6.46 5.45 1.09
N ALA A 419 -7.04 4.68 2.02
CA ALA A 419 -6.33 4.17 3.18
C ALA A 419 -5.11 3.31 2.79
N GLN A 420 -5.27 2.44 1.78
CA GLN A 420 -4.18 1.64 1.25
C GLN A 420 -3.07 2.52 0.66
N VAL A 421 -3.42 3.52 -0.15
CA VAL A 421 -2.46 4.45 -0.77
C VAL A 421 -1.65 5.19 0.30
N VAL A 422 -2.32 5.65 1.37
CA VAL A 422 -1.67 6.31 2.51
C VAL A 422 -0.75 5.35 3.27
N ALA A 423 -1.24 4.16 3.61
CA ALA A 423 -0.44 3.14 4.29
C ALA A 423 0.80 2.75 3.49
N TYR A 424 0.67 2.57 2.17
CA TYR A 424 1.79 2.25 1.28
C TYR A 424 2.80 3.41 1.19
N ARG A 425 2.35 4.67 1.20
CA ARG A 425 3.27 5.82 1.28
C ARG A 425 4.08 5.80 2.57
N PHE A 426 3.47 5.45 3.70
CA PHE A 426 4.16 5.38 4.98
C PHE A 426 5.17 4.23 5.01
N THR A 427 4.77 3.01 4.61
CA THR A 427 5.71 1.88 4.61
C THR A 427 6.84 2.07 3.60
N SER A 428 6.61 2.83 2.53
CA SER A 428 7.61 3.15 1.48
C SER A 428 8.20 4.55 1.64
N PHE A 429 8.17 5.12 2.84
CA PHE A 429 8.67 6.48 3.11
C PHE A 429 10.20 6.52 3.18
N GLY A 430 10.78 7.72 3.06
CA GLY A 430 12.21 7.97 3.26
C GLY A 430 12.98 8.40 2.01
N TYR A 431 12.35 8.38 0.84
CA TYR A 431 12.86 9.03 -0.37
C TYR A 431 12.01 10.25 -0.73
N VAL A 432 12.67 11.38 -0.97
CA VAL A 432 12.06 12.70 -1.23
C VAL A 432 10.86 12.96 -0.30
N PRO A 433 11.05 12.87 1.03
CA PRO A 433 9.95 12.88 1.99
C PRO A 433 9.07 14.12 1.87
N MET A 434 9.66 15.29 1.62
CA MET A 434 8.92 16.54 1.45
C MET A 434 8.00 16.56 0.23
N GLN A 435 8.26 15.76 -0.82
CA GLN A 435 7.35 15.68 -1.96
C GLN A 435 6.03 14.93 -1.68
N SER A 436 5.83 14.42 -0.45
CA SER A 436 4.58 13.77 -0.05
C SER A 436 3.35 14.67 -0.21
N TYR A 437 3.52 16.01 -0.18
CA TYR A 437 2.41 16.94 -0.45
C TYR A 437 1.79 16.72 -1.84
N LYS A 438 2.55 16.21 -2.83
CA LYS A 438 2.02 15.90 -4.16
C LYS A 438 1.00 14.77 -4.10
N LEU A 439 1.28 13.73 -3.31
CA LEU A 439 0.35 12.61 -3.14
C LEU A 439 -0.89 13.06 -2.34
N PHE A 440 -0.68 13.67 -1.17
CA PHE A 440 -1.79 14.09 -0.31
C PHE A 440 -2.64 15.20 -0.96
N GLY A 441 -2.02 16.13 -1.68
CA GLY A 441 -2.70 17.13 -2.50
C GLY A 441 -3.52 16.50 -3.62
N THR A 442 -2.97 15.50 -4.32
CA THR A 442 -3.71 14.74 -5.35
C THR A 442 -4.89 13.96 -4.75
N ILE A 443 -4.73 13.36 -3.56
CA ILE A 443 -5.86 12.73 -2.84
C ILE A 443 -6.93 13.78 -2.56
N ALA A 444 -6.58 14.91 -1.95
CA ALA A 444 -7.53 15.98 -1.64
C ALA A 444 -8.25 16.50 -2.91
N LEU A 445 -7.52 16.71 -4.01
CA LEU A 445 -8.10 17.12 -5.29
C LEU A 445 -9.04 16.06 -5.86
N THR A 446 -8.71 14.77 -5.72
CA THR A 446 -9.59 13.66 -6.13
C THR A 446 -10.90 13.70 -5.36
N LEU A 447 -10.85 13.85 -4.03
CA LEU A 447 -12.04 13.92 -3.18
C LEU A 447 -12.88 15.15 -3.53
N LEU A 448 -12.25 16.31 -3.70
CA LEU A 448 -12.91 17.56 -4.09
C LEU A 448 -13.58 17.42 -5.46
N THR A 449 -12.89 16.84 -6.45
CA THR A 449 -13.44 16.63 -7.80
C THR A 449 -14.67 15.74 -7.75
N LEU A 450 -14.63 14.63 -7.02
CA LEU A 450 -15.79 13.74 -6.86
C LEU A 450 -16.96 14.45 -6.15
N TYR A 451 -16.67 15.21 -5.10
CA TYR A 451 -17.67 15.97 -4.37
C TYR A 451 -18.35 17.03 -5.25
N VAL A 452 -17.57 17.83 -5.99
CA VAL A 452 -18.08 18.85 -6.90
C VAL A 452 -18.88 18.20 -8.03
N ALA A 453 -18.38 17.11 -8.62
CA ALA A 453 -19.10 16.36 -9.66
C ALA A 453 -20.45 15.85 -9.15
N ASP A 454 -20.53 15.31 -7.93
CA ASP A 454 -21.80 14.92 -7.32
C ASP A 454 -22.78 16.08 -7.19
N LYS A 455 -22.32 17.25 -6.73
CA LYS A 455 -23.20 18.43 -6.62
C LYS A 455 -23.69 18.92 -7.98
N LEU A 456 -22.81 18.99 -8.98
CA LEU A 456 -23.19 19.41 -10.34
C LEU A 456 -24.17 18.42 -10.98
N CYS A 457 -23.90 17.12 -10.92
CA CYS A 457 -24.83 16.11 -11.40
C CYS A 457 -26.15 16.14 -10.63
N GLY A 458 -26.12 16.44 -9.33
CA GLY A 458 -27.31 16.63 -8.51
C GLY A 458 -28.20 17.79 -8.98
N LEU A 459 -27.62 18.86 -9.53
CA LEU A 459 -28.40 19.95 -10.12
C LEU A 459 -29.02 19.54 -11.47
N LEU A 460 -28.30 18.76 -12.27
CA LEU A 460 -28.71 18.37 -13.62
C LEU A 460 -29.72 17.21 -13.65
N PHE A 461 -29.60 16.24 -12.74
CA PHE A 461 -30.31 14.95 -12.84
C PHE A 461 -31.28 14.66 -11.68
N ARG A 462 -31.44 15.58 -10.69
CA ARG A 462 -32.36 15.38 -9.54
C ARG A 462 -33.83 15.19 -9.92
N ARG A 463 -34.28 15.56 -11.12
CA ARG A 463 -35.69 15.44 -11.54
C ARG A 463 -36.09 14.07 -12.09
N THR A 464 -35.16 13.12 -12.20
CA THR A 464 -35.40 11.82 -12.88
C THR A 464 -35.37 10.59 -11.96
N ALA A 465 -35.20 10.78 -10.64
CA ALA A 465 -35.02 9.68 -9.68
C ALA A 465 -36.06 9.66 -8.56
N ALA A 466 -37.24 10.26 -8.78
CA ALA A 466 -38.41 10.14 -7.91
C ALA A 466 -39.39 9.12 -8.52
#